data_AF-A0AA91JSV0-F1
#
_entry.id   AF-A0AA91JSV0-F1
#
_cell.length_a   1.000
_cell.length_b   1.000
_cell.length_c   1.000
_cell.angle_alpha   90.00
_cell.angle_beta   90.00
_cell.angle_gamma   90.00
#
_symmetry.space_group_name_H-M   'P 1'
#
loop_
_entity.id
_entity.type
_entity.pdbx_description
1 polymer ?
#
loop_
_entity_poly.entity_id
_entity_poly.type
_entity_poly.pdbx_seq_one_letter_code
_entity_poly.pdbx_strand_id
1 'polypeptide(L)'
;MKSKHFFHEEDSRPVQATSADIILRQQLEYSISRYFYEGCDRTIQDLLSNCRWYVTTHASTLTLVIECPDQVTNWRMLQKLVTMAALLHTLVSSAKIRLCPPKGQGMPFEMRVDELSVYQDLA
;
A
#
# COMPACT_ATOMS: atom_id res chain seq x y z
N MET A 1 39.26 17.20 24.96
CA MET A 1 37.93 17.82 25.06
C MET A 1 37.05 17.29 23.93
N LYS A 2 36.02 16.51 24.24
CA LYS A 2 35.06 16.03 23.23
C LYS A 2 33.99 17.09 23.03
N SER A 3 33.91 17.67 21.84
CA SER A 3 32.82 18.57 21.44
C SER A 3 31.51 17.80 21.49
N LYS A 4 30.63 18.12 22.45
CA LYS A 4 29.25 17.66 22.46
C LYS A 4 28.49 18.56 21.51
N HIS A 5 28.13 18.03 20.34
CA HIS A 5 27.18 18.70 19.46
C HIS A 5 25.82 18.72 20.17
N PHE A 6 25.44 19.88 20.68
CA PHE A 6 24.09 20.13 21.18
C PHE A 6 23.18 20.26 19.96
N PHE A 7 22.51 19.17 19.58
CA PHE A 7 21.34 19.29 18.71
C PHE A 7 20.28 20.07 19.48
N HIS A 8 19.78 21.16 18.91
CA HIS A 8 18.74 21.99 19.51
C HIS A 8 17.45 21.16 19.57
N GLU A 9 16.80 21.13 20.73
CA GLU A 9 15.64 20.27 20.99
C GLU A 9 14.47 20.54 20.02
N GLU A 10 14.43 21.74 19.43
CA GLU A 10 13.44 22.14 18.41
C GLU A 10 13.65 21.55 17.00
N ASP A 11 14.81 20.97 16.69
CA ASP A 11 15.00 20.20 15.45
C ASP A 11 14.46 18.76 15.57
N SER A 12 13.89 18.40 16.73
CA SER A 12 13.34 17.08 16.98
C SER A 12 12.00 16.89 16.26
N ARG A 13 11.79 15.70 15.72
CA ARG A 13 10.51 15.31 15.12
C ARG A 13 9.40 15.40 16.18
N PRO A 14 8.22 15.93 15.85
CA PRO A 14 7.11 15.95 16.80
C PRO A 14 6.77 14.53 17.24
N VAL A 15 6.60 14.33 18.55
CA VAL A 15 6.34 13.02 19.18
C VAL A 15 5.00 12.43 18.70
N GLN A 16 4.06 13.30 18.31
CA GLN A 16 2.76 12.93 17.78
C GLN A 16 2.49 13.68 16.48
N ALA A 17 1.76 13.02 15.58
CA ALA A 17 1.31 13.66 14.35
C ALA A 17 0.38 14.83 14.69
N THR A 18 0.66 15.99 14.11
CA THR A 18 -0.22 17.16 14.21
C THR A 18 -1.50 16.95 13.41
N SER A 19 -2.51 17.80 13.63
CA SER A 19 -3.72 17.79 12.80
C SER A 19 -3.42 18.03 11.31
N ALA A 20 -2.44 18.87 11.02
CA ALA A 20 -1.95 19.10 9.65
C ALA A 20 -1.34 17.82 9.06
N ASP A 21 -0.52 17.08 9.81
CA ASP A 21 0.06 15.82 9.36
C ASP A 21 -1.01 14.76 9.06
N ILE A 22 -2.07 14.70 9.88
CA ILE A 22 -3.20 13.79 9.67
C ILE A 22 -3.93 14.13 8.36
N ILE A 23 -4.22 15.42 8.12
CA ILE A 23 -4.89 15.88 6.91
C ILE A 23 -4.03 15.57 5.67
N LEU A 24 -2.73 15.86 5.72
CA LEU A 24 -1.81 15.59 4.61
C LEU A 24 -1.71 14.09 4.31
N ARG A 25 -1.67 13.23 5.34
CA ARG A 25 -1.71 11.76 5.14
C ARG A 25 -3.00 11.30 4.47
N GLN A 26 -4.15 11.79 4.91
CA GLN A 26 -5.44 11.44 4.31
C GLN A 26 -5.52 11.89 2.84
N GLN A 27 -5.01 13.08 2.53
CA GLN A 27 -4.94 13.57 1.14
C GLN A 27 -4.01 12.72 0.28
N LEU A 28 -2.87 12.28 0.82
CA LEU A 28 -1.94 11.39 0.14
C LEU A 28 -2.60 10.02 -0.13
N GLU A 29 -3.20 9.40 0.88
CA GLU A 29 -3.91 8.12 0.77
C GLU A 29 -5.05 8.19 -0.25
N TYR A 30 -5.83 9.27 -0.23
CA TYR A 30 -6.90 9.51 -1.20
C TYR A 30 -6.37 9.68 -2.62
N SER A 31 -5.34 10.51 -2.81
CA SER A 31 -4.77 10.79 -4.13
C SER A 31 -4.19 9.52 -4.75
N ILE A 32 -3.43 8.75 -3.97
CA ILE A 32 -2.84 7.49 -4.44
C ILE A 32 -3.92 6.46 -4.74
N SER A 33 -4.95 6.35 -3.90
CA SER A 33 -6.09 5.45 -4.18
C SER A 33 -6.74 5.78 -5.51
N ARG A 34 -6.98 7.07 -5.79
CA ARG A 34 -7.57 7.54 -7.04
C ARG A 34 -6.71 7.20 -8.25
N TYR A 35 -5.44 7.61 -8.24
CA TYR A 35 -4.53 7.36 -9.37
C TYR A 35 -4.31 5.87 -9.60
N PHE A 36 -4.21 5.07 -8.53
CA PHE A 36 -4.10 3.63 -8.63
C PHE A 36 -5.32 3.02 -9.31
N TYR A 37 -6.53 3.36 -8.87
CA TYR A 37 -7.75 2.82 -9.45
C TYR A 37 -7.96 3.27 -10.91
N GLU A 38 -7.72 4.54 -11.22
CA GLU A 38 -7.81 5.08 -12.57
C GLU A 38 -6.78 4.47 -13.53
N GLY A 39 -5.59 4.12 -13.04
CA GLY A 39 -4.54 3.45 -13.82
C GLY A 39 -4.74 1.94 -14.02
N CYS A 40 -5.65 1.31 -13.27
CA CYS A 40 -5.95 -0.11 -13.41
C CYS A 40 -6.69 -0.40 -14.72
N ASP A 41 -6.46 -1.58 -15.30
CA ASP A 41 -7.30 -2.06 -16.40
C ASP A 41 -8.73 -2.36 -15.91
N ARG A 42 -9.66 -2.53 -16.87
CA ARG A 42 -11.07 -2.78 -16.55
C ARG A 42 -11.30 -4.07 -15.76
N THR A 43 -10.46 -5.09 -15.94
CA THR A 43 -10.59 -6.35 -15.20
C THR A 43 -10.24 -6.15 -13.73
N ILE A 44 -9.17 -5.41 -13.45
CA ILE A 44 -8.76 -5.09 -12.08
C ILE A 44 -9.77 -4.14 -11.42
N GLN A 45 -10.26 -3.13 -12.15
CA GLN A 45 -11.31 -2.24 -11.64
C GLN A 45 -12.58 -3.00 -11.27
N ASP A 46 -13.05 -3.90 -12.13
CA ASP A 46 -14.21 -4.74 -11.87
C ASP A 46 -13.99 -5.63 -10.63
N LEU A 47 -12.83 -6.25 -10.48
CA LEU A 47 -12.50 -7.04 -9.28
C LEU A 47 -12.45 -6.17 -8.01
N LEU A 48 -11.79 -5.01 -8.06
CA LEU A 48 -11.69 -4.09 -6.93
C LEU A 48 -13.05 -3.55 -6.50
N SER A 49 -13.97 -3.30 -7.44
CA SER A 49 -15.33 -2.85 -7.13
C SER A 49 -16.16 -3.87 -6.34
N ASN A 50 -15.79 -5.15 -6.42
CA ASN A 50 -16.40 -6.23 -5.63
C ASN A 50 -15.71 -6.44 -4.27
N CYS A 51 -14.57 -5.79 -4.04
CA CYS A 51 -13.77 -5.91 -2.83
C CYS A 51 -13.91 -4.65 -1.97
N ARG A 52 -13.66 -4.78 -0.66
CA ARG A 52 -13.33 -3.61 0.16
C ARG A 52 -11.84 -3.36 0.04
N TRP A 53 -11.43 -2.19 -0.42
CA TRP A 53 -10.02 -1.85 -0.55
C TRP A 53 -9.74 -0.42 -0.12
N TYR A 54 -8.51 -0.17 0.33
CA TYR A 54 -8.05 1.14 0.78
C TYR A 54 -6.52 1.20 0.81
N VAL A 55 -5.97 2.42 0.70
CA VAL A 55 -4.56 2.70 0.89
C VAL A 55 -4.34 3.28 2.29
N THR A 56 -3.30 2.83 2.99
CA THR A 56 -2.92 3.37 4.30
C THR A 56 -1.41 3.54 4.44
N THR A 57 -1.00 4.54 5.20
CA THR A 57 0.41 4.88 5.50
C THR A 57 0.78 4.64 6.98
N HIS A 58 -0.14 4.08 7.76
CA HIS A 58 -0.08 4.04 9.23
C HIS A 58 1.02 3.13 9.81
N ALA A 59 1.64 2.27 8.99
CA ALA A 59 2.64 1.27 9.41
C ALA A 59 4.00 1.46 8.70
N SER A 60 4.47 2.71 8.62
CA SER A 60 5.75 3.16 8.01
C SER A 60 5.94 2.94 6.50
N THR A 61 5.18 2.03 5.89
CA THR A 61 5.18 1.79 4.44
C THR A 61 3.76 1.93 3.91
N LEU A 62 3.61 2.60 2.76
CA LEU A 62 2.32 2.68 2.07
C LEU A 62 1.81 1.29 1.75
N THR A 63 0.61 0.96 2.19
CA THR A 63 0.01 -0.36 2.02
C THR A 63 -1.34 -0.24 1.32
N LEU A 64 -1.46 -0.89 0.16
CA LEU A 64 -2.75 -1.18 -0.47
C LEU A 64 -3.34 -2.43 0.17
N VAL A 65 -4.45 -2.29 0.88
CA VAL A 65 -5.17 -3.40 1.51
C VAL A 65 -6.40 -3.73 0.69
N ILE A 66 -6.60 -5.03 0.45
CA ILE A 66 -7.74 -5.54 -0.33
C ILE A 66 -8.35 -6.71 0.44
N GLU A 67 -9.61 -6.56 0.82
CA GLU A 67 -10.40 -7.55 1.51
C GLU A 67 -11.38 -8.18 0.52
N CYS A 68 -11.14 -9.46 0.20
CA CYS A 68 -11.95 -10.18 -0.77
C CYS A 68 -13.24 -10.74 -0.13
N PRO A 69 -14.38 -10.68 -0.83
CA PRO A 69 -15.65 -11.21 -0.32
C PRO A 69 -15.71 -12.74 -0.32
N ASP A 70 -15.01 -13.39 -1.26
CA ASP A 70 -15.01 -14.84 -1.45
C ASP A 70 -13.65 -15.35 -1.98
N GLN A 71 -13.46 -16.67 -1.95
CA GLN A 71 -12.21 -17.33 -2.33
C GLN A 71 -11.92 -17.25 -3.85
N VAL A 72 -12.96 -17.20 -4.69
CA VAL A 72 -12.82 -17.07 -6.15
C VAL A 72 -12.29 -15.68 -6.50
N THR A 73 -12.85 -14.64 -5.88
CA THR A 73 -12.38 -13.26 -6.01
C THR A 73 -10.95 -13.12 -5.51
N ASN A 74 -10.62 -13.72 -4.35
CA ASN A 74 -9.25 -13.76 -3.84
C ASN A 74 -8.26 -14.39 -4.83
N TRP A 75 -8.61 -15.54 -5.43
CA TRP A 75 -7.76 -16.18 -6.43
C TRP A 75 -7.57 -15.32 -7.68
N ARG A 76 -8.63 -14.69 -8.19
CA ARG A 76 -8.55 -13.78 -9.35
C ARG A 76 -7.67 -12.56 -9.05
N MET A 77 -7.77 -12.01 -7.84
CA MET A 77 -6.90 -10.92 -7.38
C MET A 77 -5.43 -11.36 -7.30
N LEU A 78 -5.15 -12.56 -6.79
CA LEU A 78 -3.79 -13.10 -6.76
C LEU A 78 -3.16 -13.16 -8.16
N GLN A 79 -3.93 -13.54 -9.17
CA GLN A 79 -3.45 -13.59 -10.57
C GLN A 79 -3.10 -12.21 -11.15
N LYS A 80 -3.59 -11.12 -10.56
CA LYS A 80 -3.35 -9.74 -11.00
C LYS A 80 -2.35 -8.98 -10.14
N LEU A 81 -1.82 -9.61 -9.08
CA LEU A 81 -0.92 -8.98 -8.12
C LEU A 81 0.30 -8.33 -8.76
N VAL A 82 0.98 -9.01 -9.68
CA VAL A 82 2.20 -8.47 -10.31
C VAL A 82 1.89 -7.24 -11.14
N THR A 83 0.79 -7.25 -11.92
CA THR A 83 0.34 -6.10 -12.70
C THR A 83 -0.02 -4.91 -11.79
N MET A 84 -0.74 -5.18 -10.70
CA MET A 84 -1.09 -4.15 -9.72
C MET A 84 0.14 -3.59 -8.99
N ALA A 85 1.08 -4.45 -8.64
CA ALA A 85 2.34 -4.03 -8.01
C ALA A 85 3.15 -3.16 -8.97
N ALA A 86 3.28 -3.56 -10.24
CA ALA A 86 3.97 -2.77 -11.25
C ALA A 86 3.32 -1.39 -11.42
N LEU A 87 1.97 -1.31 -11.47
CA LEU A 87 1.26 -0.04 -11.52
C LEU A 87 1.51 0.80 -10.27
N LEU A 88 1.39 0.21 -9.08
CA LEU A 88 1.60 0.91 -7.82
C LEU A 88 3.05 1.44 -7.71
N HIS A 89 4.03 0.71 -8.26
CA HIS A 89 5.42 1.14 -8.32
C HIS A 89 5.62 2.41 -9.14
N THR A 90 4.81 2.63 -10.19
CA THR A 90 4.87 3.88 -10.98
C THR A 90 4.41 5.11 -10.19
N LEU A 91 3.61 4.90 -9.14
CA LEU A 91 3.10 5.97 -8.28
C LEU A 91 3.99 6.17 -7.05
N VAL A 92 4.50 5.08 -6.46
CA VAL A 92 5.27 5.08 -5.22
C VAL A 92 6.35 4.00 -5.28
N SER A 93 7.61 4.39 -5.05
CA SER A 93 8.76 3.48 -5.13
C SER A 93 8.84 2.45 -4.00
N SER A 94 8.20 2.71 -2.85
CA SER A 94 8.19 1.84 -1.69
C SER A 94 6.77 1.67 -1.17
N ALA A 95 6.20 0.49 -1.43
CA ALA A 95 4.84 0.17 -1.06
C ALA A 95 4.66 -1.33 -0.85
N LYS A 96 3.55 -1.72 -0.23
CA LYS A 96 3.14 -3.11 -0.01
C LYS A 96 1.72 -3.32 -0.53
N ILE A 97 1.45 -4.47 -1.12
CA ILE A 97 0.08 -4.93 -1.37
C ILE A 97 -0.23 -6.04 -0.37
N ARG A 98 -1.35 -5.91 0.33
CA ARG A 98 -1.89 -6.91 1.26
C ARG A 98 -3.24 -7.39 0.77
N LEU A 99 -3.31 -8.64 0.37
CA LEU A 99 -4.53 -9.30 -0.06
C LEU A 99 -5.05 -10.21 1.05
N CYS A 100 -6.19 -9.85 1.62
CA CYS A 100 -6.84 -10.58 2.70
C CYS A 100 -7.90 -11.53 2.13
N PRO A 101 -7.83 -12.85 2.41
CA PRO A 101 -8.91 -13.77 2.10
C PRO A 101 -10.16 -13.45 2.95
N PRO A 102 -11.32 -14.05 2.63
CA PRO A 102 -12.52 -13.92 3.46
C PRO A 102 -12.24 -14.31 4.91
N LYS A 103 -12.97 -13.70 5.84
CA LYS A 103 -12.75 -13.89 7.29
C LYS A 103 -12.74 -15.39 7.64
N GLY A 104 -11.66 -15.85 8.27
CA GLY A 104 -11.49 -17.23 8.71
C GLY A 104 -11.00 -18.21 7.65
N GLN A 105 -10.70 -17.77 6.42
CA GLN A 105 -10.30 -18.66 5.31
C GLN A 105 -8.80 -18.65 5.00
N GLY A 106 -7.96 -18.06 5.86
CA GLY A 106 -6.50 -18.14 5.72
C GLY A 106 -5.77 -16.89 6.20
N MET A 107 -4.46 -16.88 5.95
CA MET A 107 -3.60 -15.73 6.20
C MET A 107 -3.61 -14.76 5.02
N PRO A 108 -3.53 -13.44 5.25
CA PRO A 108 -3.30 -12.47 4.19
C PRO A 108 -2.01 -12.76 3.43
N PHE A 109 -2.05 -12.60 2.12
CA PHE A 109 -0.86 -12.56 1.28
C PHE A 109 -0.30 -11.14 1.27
N GLU A 110 1.02 -10.99 1.40
CA GLU A 110 1.70 -9.71 1.36
C GLU A 110 2.84 -9.74 0.35
N MET A 111 2.92 -8.69 -0.48
CA MET A 111 3.99 -8.50 -1.48
C MET A 111 4.53 -7.07 -1.39
N ARG A 112 5.85 -6.95 -1.37
CA ARG A 112 6.54 -5.67 -1.47
C ARG A 112 6.67 -5.26 -2.93
N VAL A 113 6.35 -3.99 -3.20
CA VAL A 113 6.39 -3.41 -4.55
C VAL A 113 7.83 -3.05 -4.94
N ASP A 114 8.67 -2.72 -3.96
CA ASP A 114 10.10 -2.46 -4.11
C ASP A 114 10.92 -3.72 -4.46
N GLU A 115 10.34 -4.92 -4.33
CA GLU A 115 10.98 -6.21 -4.63
C GLU A 115 10.44 -6.84 -5.93
N LEU A 116 9.76 -6.06 -6.77
CA LEU A 116 9.13 -6.51 -8.02
C LEU A 116 10.06 -7.30 -8.95
N SER A 117 11.36 -6.97 -8.99
CA SER A 117 12.36 -7.67 -9.81
C SER A 117 12.47 -9.16 -9.45
N VAL A 118 12.22 -9.53 -8.19
CA VAL A 118 12.23 -10.93 -7.73
C VAL A 118 11.09 -11.75 -8.35
N TYR A 119 9.98 -11.10 -8.71
CA TYR A 119 8.78 -11.76 -9.23
C TYR A 119 8.69 -11.76 -10.77
N GLN A 120 9.46 -10.91 -11.46
CA GLN A 120 9.49 -10.85 -12.93
C GLN A 120 10.23 -12.04 -13.55
N ASP A 121 11.20 -12.63 -12.85
CA ASP A 121 11.97 -13.80 -13.33
C ASP A 121 11.20 -15.14 -13.24
N LEU A 122 9.98 -15.13 -12.69
CA LEU A 122 9.13 -16.31 -12.50
C LEU A 122 7.93 -16.38 -13.48
N ALA A 123 7.83 -15.43 -14.42
CA ALA A 123 6.72 -15.31 -15.37
C ALA A 123 7.10 -15.78 -16.78
#